data_AF-A0AAW8FHR6-F1
#
_entry.id   AF-A0AAW8FHR6-F1
#
_cell.length_a   1.000
_cell.length_b   1.000
_cell.length_c   1.000
_cell.angle_alpha   90.00
_cell.angle_beta   90.00
_cell.angle_gamma   90.00
#
_symmetry.space_group_name_H-M   'P 1'
#
loop_
_entity.id
_entity.type
_entity.pdbx_description
1 polymer ?
#
loop_
_entity_poly.entity_id
_entity_poly.type
_entity_poly.pdbx_seq_one_letter_code
_entity_poly.pdbx_strand_id
1 'polypeptide(L)' 'MVDAIMGWEPGGAARMRARYMHVTWTLLRKVAQQVGDALWEQPKTS' A
#
# COMPACT_ATOMS: atom_id res chain seq x y z
N MET A 1 5.49 -8.97 0.64
CA MET A 1 5.07 -7.98 -0.38
C MET A 1 4.04 -6.99 0.15
N VAL A 2 3.01 -7.44 0.90
CA VAL A 2 1.98 -6.58 1.52
C VAL A 2 2.56 -5.46 2.41
N ASP A 3 3.62 -5.77 3.15
CA ASP A 3 4.22 -4.83 4.12
C ASP A 3 4.89 -3.66 3.45
N ALA A 4 5.55 -3.92 2.32
CA ALA A 4 6.20 -2.87 1.54
C ALA A 4 5.17 -1.91 0.93
N ILE A 5 4.00 -2.42 0.53
CA ILE A 5 2.89 -1.61 0.01
C ILE A 5 2.24 -0.79 1.13
N MET A 6 2.10 -1.37 2.33
CA MET A 6 1.49 -0.72 3.49
C MET A 6 2.46 0.17 4.28
N GLY A 7 3.75 0.22 3.90
CA GLY A 7 4.79 0.97 4.62
C GLY A 7 5.11 0.41 6.01
N TRP A 8 4.91 -0.89 6.21
CA TRP A 8 5.12 -1.55 7.50
C TRP A 8 6.57 -1.98 7.68
N GLU A 9 7.18 -1.53 8.76
CA GLU A 9 8.52 -2.01 9.16
C GLU A 9 8.50 -3.50 9.52
N PRO A 10 9.52 -4.26 9.09
CA PRO A 10 9.64 -5.68 9.40
C PRO A 10 9.87 -5.85 10.91
N GLY A 11 8.83 -6.32 11.61
CA GLY A 11 8.87 -6.66 13.04
C GLY A 11 7.91 -5.87 13.93
N GLY A 12 7.57 -4.63 13.58
CA GLY A 12 6.64 -3.78 14.36
C GLY A 12 5.17 -3.91 13.98
N ALA A 13 4.89 -4.39 12.77
CA ALA A 13 3.54 -4.33 12.20
C ALA A 13 2.67 -5.58 12.46
N ALA A 14 3.09 -6.52 13.32
CA ALA A 14 2.35 -7.78 13.55
C ALA A 14 0.87 -7.55 13.94
N ARG A 15 0.61 -6.51 14.74
CA ARG A 15 -0.74 -6.12 15.18
C ARG A 15 -1.56 -5.50 14.06
N MET A 16 -0.92 -4.72 13.18
CA MET A 16 -1.53 -4.17 11.96
C MET A 16 -1.85 -5.28 10.96
N ARG A 17 -0.91 -6.21 10.78
CA ARG A 17 -1.03 -7.37 9.92
C ARG A 17 -2.19 -8.27 10.31
N ALA A 18 -2.39 -8.48 11.62
CA ALA A 18 -3.54 -9.20 12.14
C ALA A 18 -4.87 -8.46 11.85
N ARG A 19 -4.88 -7.13 12.03
CA ARG A 19 -6.07 -6.28 11.78
C ARG A 19 -6.48 -6.26 10.31
N TYR A 20 -5.51 -6.40 9.41
CA TYR A 20 -5.68 -6.34 7.98
C TYR A 20 -5.48 -7.71 7.30
N MET A 21 -5.50 -8.82 8.05
CA MET A 21 -5.32 -10.16 7.50
C MET A 21 -6.41 -10.52 6.47
N HIS A 22 -7.60 -9.93 6.62
CA HIS A 22 -8.72 -10.07 5.69
C HIS A 22 -8.71 -9.06 4.54
N VAL A 23 -7.69 -8.19 4.46
CA VAL A 23 -7.57 -7.25 3.36
C VAL A 23 -7.38 -8.03 2.07
N THR A 24 -8.40 -7.94 1.22
CA THR A 24 -8.42 -8.61 -0.07
C THR A 24 -7.35 -7.99 -0.96
N TRP A 25 -6.69 -8.83 -1.77
CA TRP A 25 -5.69 -8.42 -2.77
C TRP A 25 -6.10 -7.20 -3.60
N THR A 26 -7.40 -7.03 -3.84
CA THR A 26 -7.99 -5.89 -4.55
C THR A 26 -7.76 -4.54 -3.85
N LEU A 27 -7.87 -4.48 -2.52
CA LEU A 27 -7.63 -3.25 -1.76
C LEU A 27 -6.13 -2.90 -1.76
N LEU A 28 -5.27 -3.92 -1.68
CA LEU A 28 -3.82 -3.74 -1.80
C LEU A 28 -3.42 -3.16 -3.16
N ARG A 29 -4.02 -3.67 -4.24
CA ARG A 29 -3.82 -3.12 -5.58
C ARG A 29 -4.27 -1.66 -5.67
N LYS A 30 -5.42 -1.31 -5.07
CA LYS A 30 -5.90 0.09 -5.04
C LYS A 30 -4.94 1.01 -4.30
N VAL A 31 -4.43 0.60 -3.14
CA VAL A 31 -3.46 1.39 -2.37
C VAL A 31 -2.15 1.53 -3.14
N ALA A 32 -1.64 0.44 -3.73
CA ALA A 32 -0.44 0.50 -4.58
C ALA A 32 -0.62 1.44 -5.77
N GLN A 33 -1.81 1.48 -6.38
CA GLN A 33 -2.15 2.39 -7.46
C GLN A 33 -2.21 3.84 -6.99
N GLN A 34 -2.89 4.12 -5.86
CA GLN A 34 -2.93 5.47 -5.29
C GLN A 34 -1.55 6.00 -4.89
N VAL A 35 -0.72 5.14 -4.29
CA VAL A 35 0.66 5.48 -3.94
C VAL A 35 1.49 5.73 -5.21
N GLY A 36 1.30 4.90 -6.24
CA GLY A 36 1.91 5.11 -7.56
C GLY A 36 1.51 6.44 -8.19
N ASP A 37 0.21 6.75 -8.23
CA ASP A 37 -0.30 8.00 -8.80
C ASP A 37 0.15 9.24 -8.02
N ALA A 38 0.27 9.13 -6.69
CA ALA A 38 0.72 10.23 -5.83
C ALA A 38 2.23 10.47 -5.87
N LEU A 39 3.04 9.41 -5.97
CA LEU A 39 4.50 9.51 -6.03
C LEU A 39 5.00 9.82 -7.45
N TRP A 40 4.30 9.32 -8.47
CA TRP A 40 4.58 9.56 -9.88
C TRP A 40 3.49 10.45 -10.48
N GLU A 41 3.09 11.54 -9.82
CA GLU A 41 2.22 12.55 -10.44
C GLU A 41 2.67 12.73 -11.89
N GLN A 42 1.87 12.23 -12.84
CA GLN A 42 2.24 12.35 -14.25
C GLN A 42 2.37 13.85 -14.47
N PRO A 43 3.49 14.35 -15.03
CA PRO A 43 3.61 15.76 -15.33
C PRO A 43 2.36 16.11 -16.12
N LYS A 44 1.49 16.95 -15.54
CA LYS A 44 0.35 17.53 -16.24
C LYS A 44 0.96 18.19 -17.48
N THR A 45 0.90 17.49 -18.60
CA THR A 45 1.20 18.08 -19.88
C THR A 45 0.02 18.99 -20.14
N SER A 46 0.31 20.28 -19.94
CA SER A 46 -0.56 21.41 -20.19
C SER A 46 -1.15 21.40 -21.59
#